data_AF-A0A6A5AQ46-F1
#
_entry.id   AF-A0A6A5AQ46-F1
#
_cell.length_a   1.000
_cell.length_b   1.000
_cell.length_c   1.000
_cell.angle_alpha   90.00
_cell.angle_beta   90.00
_cell.angle_gamma   90.00
#
_symmetry.space_group_name_H-M   'P 1'
#
loop_
_entity.id
_entity.type
_entity.pdbx_description
1 polymer ?
#
loop_
_entity_poly.entity_id
_entity_poly.type
_entity_poly.pdbx_seq_one_letter_code
_entity_poly.pdbx_strand_id
1 'polypeptide(L)'
;MLAASTKRAAARHAASFVTSRIMLTPITSMQQTRTIYGGLYKMAKKMMPRMSKTEKAALDSGTVGFDRDIFSGSPKLSALDKYSAKLTPEEQSFMDNEVNELCEMLNDYDIFHKQDLPLAAWKFIKEKGFLGMIIPKQYGGKQFTAHGHSQVITKLNTRSTT
;
A
#
# COMPACT_ATOMS: atom_id res chain seq x y z
N MET A 1 64.64 -10.71 79.66
CA MET A 1 64.49 -10.96 78.21
C MET A 1 63.19 -10.29 77.77
N LEU A 2 63.27 -9.10 77.17
CA LEU A 2 63.07 -8.85 75.72
C LEU A 2 61.69 -9.34 75.23
N ALA A 3 60.82 -8.60 74.54
CA ALA A 3 60.88 -7.28 73.91
C ALA A 3 59.46 -6.89 73.47
N ALA A 4 59.30 -5.62 73.09
CA ALA A 4 58.12 -4.99 72.50
C ALA A 4 57.70 -5.57 71.13
N SER A 5 56.46 -5.27 70.70
CA SER A 5 56.10 -4.73 69.35
C SER A 5 54.59 -4.89 69.11
N THR A 6 53.74 -3.87 69.31
CA THR A 6 53.21 -2.93 68.29
C THR A 6 52.89 -3.50 66.90
N LYS A 7 51.61 -3.35 66.48
CA LYS A 7 51.07 -2.86 65.17
C LYS A 7 49.56 -3.09 65.14
N ARG A 8 48.69 -2.07 65.23
CA ARG A 8 48.26 -1.04 64.26
C ARG A 8 46.89 -1.35 63.65
N ALA A 9 46.05 -0.33 63.69
CA ALA A 9 44.66 -0.22 63.27
C ALA A 9 44.36 -0.60 61.81
N ALA A 10 43.09 -0.96 61.57
CA ALA A 10 42.33 -0.43 60.42
C ALA A 10 40.82 -0.66 60.64
N ALA A 11 40.14 0.37 61.15
CA ALA A 11 38.70 0.53 60.98
C ALA A 11 38.40 0.65 59.48
N ARG A 12 37.43 -0.11 58.97
CA ARG A 12 36.83 0.13 57.65
C ARG A 12 35.32 -0.01 57.76
N HIS A 13 34.67 1.14 57.70
CA HIS A 13 33.24 1.33 57.57
C HIS A 13 32.70 0.52 56.37
N ALA A 14 31.75 -0.38 56.62
CA ALA A 14 30.94 -0.99 55.58
C ALA A 14 29.90 0.05 55.12
N ALA A 15 30.25 0.84 54.10
CA ALA A 15 29.32 1.75 53.45
C ALA A 15 28.27 0.94 52.68
N SER A 16 27.01 1.10 53.07
CA SER A 16 25.84 0.56 52.38
C SER A 16 25.77 1.17 50.98
N PHE A 17 26.06 0.37 49.95
CA PHE A 17 25.88 0.77 48.56
C PHE A 17 24.38 0.79 48.25
N VAL A 18 23.77 1.97 48.36
CA VAL A 18 22.44 2.25 47.81
C VAL A 18 22.56 2.16 46.29
N THR A 19 22.20 1.01 45.73
CA THR A 19 22.04 0.84 44.29
C THR A 19 20.82 1.62 43.85
N SER A 20 21.03 2.87 43.44
CA SER A 20 20.01 3.72 42.84
C SER A 20 19.55 3.09 41.53
N ARG A 21 18.35 2.51 41.52
CA ARG A 21 17.66 2.08 40.30
C ARG A 21 17.29 3.32 39.51
N ILE A 22 18.10 3.64 38.50
CA ILE A 22 17.71 4.58 37.44
C ILE A 22 16.55 3.92 36.68
N MET A 23 15.32 4.31 37.01
CA MET A 23 14.16 4.04 36.16
C MET A 23 14.35 4.82 34.86
N LEU A 24 14.81 4.15 33.81
CA LEU A 24 14.56 4.61 32.44
C LEU A 24 13.05 4.51 32.22
N THR A 25 12.35 5.62 32.38
CA THR A 25 11.02 5.78 31.79
C THR A 25 11.20 5.74 30.27
N PRO A 26 10.48 4.87 29.53
CA PRO A 26 10.51 4.95 28.08
C PRO A 26 9.93 6.32 27.71
N ILE A 27 10.68 7.08 26.93
CA ILE A 27 10.26 8.34 26.34
C ILE A 27 9.05 8.05 25.45
N THR A 28 7.84 8.14 25.99
CA THR A 28 6.60 8.19 25.23
C THR A 28 6.43 9.62 24.69
N SER A 29 7.32 10.07 23.81
CA SER A 29 7.18 11.38 23.14
C SER A 29 6.42 11.25 21.83
N MET A 30 5.20 10.67 21.88
CA MET A 30 4.30 10.64 20.72
C MET A 30 2.86 10.95 21.11
N GLN A 31 2.66 11.81 22.11
CA GLN A 31 1.33 12.36 22.47
C GLN A 31 1.29 13.90 22.48
N GLN A 32 2.39 14.60 22.16
CA GLN A 32 2.54 16.02 22.45
C GLN A 32 2.17 17.02 21.34
N THR A 33 1.51 16.63 20.25
CA THR A 33 1.19 17.57 19.16
C THR A 33 -0.28 17.98 19.07
N ARG A 34 -1.19 17.38 19.85
CA ARG A 34 -2.63 17.66 19.67
C ARG A 34 -3.07 19.02 20.21
N THR A 35 -2.42 19.53 21.25
CA THR A 35 -2.78 20.81 21.90
C THR A 35 -2.17 22.03 21.23
N ILE A 36 -0.89 21.96 20.83
CA ILE A 36 -0.19 23.10 20.19
C ILE A 36 -0.69 23.33 18.76
N TYR A 37 -0.91 22.25 17.99
CA TYR A 37 -1.37 22.35 16.60
C TYR A 37 -2.90 22.40 16.45
N GLY A 38 -3.66 22.20 17.54
CA GLY A 38 -5.12 22.12 17.50
C GLY A 38 -5.81 23.45 17.11
N GLY A 39 -5.28 24.59 17.56
CA GLY A 39 -5.81 25.92 17.20
C GLY A 39 -5.60 26.26 15.72
N LEU A 40 -4.37 26.06 15.24
CA LEU A 40 -4.01 26.27 13.83
C LEU A 40 -4.79 25.33 12.90
N TYR A 41 -4.96 24.06 13.29
CA TYR A 41 -5.78 23.10 12.57
C TYR A 41 -7.25 23.54 12.47
N LYS A 42 -7.84 24.08 13.54
CA LYS A 42 -9.22 24.58 13.51
C LYS A 42 -9.37 25.78 12.58
N MET A 43 -8.40 26.69 12.57
CA MET A 43 -8.38 27.84 11.65
C MET A 43 -8.25 27.39 10.19
N ALA A 44 -7.28 26.52 9.89
CA ALA A 44 -7.09 25.94 8.56
C ALA A 44 -8.34 25.17 8.10
N LYS A 45 -8.94 24.36 8.97
CA LYS A 45 -10.17 23.61 8.68
C LYS A 45 -11.36 24.52 8.38
N LYS A 46 -11.43 25.72 8.99
CA LYS A 46 -12.48 26.70 8.70
C LYS A 46 -12.28 27.40 7.36
N MET A 47 -11.04 27.54 6.90
CA MET A 47 -10.69 28.13 5.61
C MET A 47 -10.75 27.13 4.45
N MET A 48 -10.67 25.82 4.74
CA MET A 48 -10.78 24.79 3.70
C MET A 48 -12.20 24.73 3.10
N PRO A 49 -12.32 24.68 1.77
CA PRO A 49 -13.61 24.51 1.11
C PRO A 49 -14.24 23.15 1.49
N ARG A 50 -15.57 23.13 1.59
CA ARG A 50 -16.31 21.89 1.83
C ARG A 50 -16.21 21.00 0.60
N MET A 51 -15.69 19.78 0.76
CA MET A 51 -15.65 18.78 -0.30
C MET A 51 -17.02 18.61 -0.94
N SER A 52 -17.06 18.69 -2.27
CA SER A 52 -18.26 18.38 -3.04
C SER A 52 -18.62 16.90 -2.93
N LYS A 53 -19.90 16.55 -3.18
CA LYS A 53 -20.35 15.16 -3.18
C LYS A 53 -19.57 14.30 -4.18
N THR A 54 -19.19 14.90 -5.32
CA THR A 54 -18.44 14.25 -6.39
C THR A 54 -16.97 14.06 -6.03
N GLU A 55 -16.31 15.07 -5.44
CA GLU A 55 -14.92 14.90 -4.96
C GLU A 55 -14.83 13.85 -3.87
N LYS A 56 -15.78 13.83 -2.95
CA LYS A 56 -15.80 12.81 -1.90
C LYS A 56 -15.95 11.41 -2.49
N ALA A 57 -16.85 11.21 -3.44
CA ALA A 57 -17.01 9.93 -4.13
C ALA A 57 -15.74 9.50 -4.88
N ALA A 58 -14.99 10.45 -5.45
CA ALA A 58 -13.73 10.19 -6.13
C ALA A 58 -12.58 9.85 -5.16
N LEU A 59 -12.57 10.39 -3.94
CA LEU A 59 -11.61 10.00 -2.92
C LEU A 59 -11.98 8.66 -2.27
N ASP A 60 -13.27 8.42 -2.03
CA ASP A 60 -13.77 7.19 -1.43
C ASP A 60 -13.67 5.98 -2.41
N SER A 61 -13.59 6.22 -3.72
CA SER A 61 -13.34 5.17 -4.71
C SER A 61 -11.89 4.67 -4.71
N GLY A 62 -10.98 5.39 -4.05
CA GLY A 62 -9.60 4.97 -3.84
C GLY A 62 -9.46 4.08 -2.60
N THR A 63 -8.60 3.06 -2.68
CA THR A 63 -8.24 2.24 -1.51
C THR A 63 -6.97 2.76 -0.86
N VAL A 64 -6.98 2.91 0.46
CA VAL A 64 -5.77 3.26 1.21
C VAL A 64 -4.86 2.03 1.31
N GLY A 65 -3.72 2.08 0.62
CA GLY A 65 -2.75 0.99 0.56
C GLY A 65 -1.75 0.97 1.73
N PHE A 66 -0.75 0.09 1.60
CA PHE A 66 0.39 -0.02 2.53
C PHE A 66 1.18 1.29 2.70
N ASP A 67 1.18 2.14 1.67
CA ASP A 67 1.83 3.45 1.65
C ASP A 67 1.41 4.37 2.81
N ARG A 68 0.17 4.25 3.31
CA ARG A 68 -0.29 4.93 4.53
C ARG A 68 0.61 4.64 5.73
N ASP A 69 1.02 3.39 5.89
CA ASP A 69 1.81 2.97 7.04
C ASP A 69 3.25 3.49 6.93
N ILE A 70 3.78 3.64 5.70
CA ILE A 70 5.05 4.34 5.42
C ILE A 70 4.96 5.80 5.89
N PHE A 71 3.93 6.53 5.43
CA PHE A 71 3.75 7.94 5.79
C PHE A 71 3.37 8.16 7.26
N SER A 72 2.87 7.14 7.95
CA SER A 72 2.60 7.19 9.39
C SER A 72 3.84 7.04 10.27
N GLY A 73 5.02 6.71 9.70
CA GLY A 73 6.26 6.49 10.43
C GLY A 73 6.36 5.14 11.17
N SER A 74 5.37 4.26 11.01
CA SER A 74 5.36 2.92 11.61
C SER A 74 4.99 1.85 10.58
N PRO A 75 5.90 1.53 9.63
CA PRO A 75 5.59 0.61 8.54
C PRO A 75 5.39 -0.81 9.07
N LYS A 76 4.20 -1.37 8.87
CA LYS A 76 3.88 -2.77 9.20
C LYS A 76 3.90 -3.61 7.93
N LEU A 77 4.99 -4.35 7.70
CA LEU A 77 5.16 -5.20 6.51
C LEU A 77 4.11 -6.32 6.42
N SER A 78 3.51 -6.73 7.53
CA SER A 78 2.41 -7.71 7.56
C SER A 78 1.15 -7.26 6.79
N ALA A 79 1.03 -5.96 6.46
CA ALA A 79 -0.03 -5.50 5.57
C ALA A 79 0.16 -5.99 4.13
N LEU A 80 1.39 -6.32 3.72
CA LEU A 80 1.70 -6.81 2.38
C LEU A 80 1.21 -8.26 2.15
N ASP A 81 1.14 -9.06 3.20
CA ASP A 81 0.67 -10.46 3.14
C ASP A 81 -0.79 -10.58 2.67
N LYS A 82 -1.54 -9.49 2.70
CA LYS A 82 -2.93 -9.42 2.22
C LYS A 82 -3.04 -9.43 0.69
N TYR A 83 -1.98 -9.01 -0.02
CA TYR A 83 -2.01 -8.96 -1.47
C TYR A 83 -1.66 -10.33 -2.04
N SER A 84 -2.60 -10.93 -2.77
CA SER A 84 -2.37 -12.17 -3.51
C SER A 84 -2.25 -11.87 -4.99
N ALA A 85 -1.11 -12.25 -5.59
CA ALA A 85 -0.88 -12.16 -7.03
C ALA A 85 -1.34 -13.43 -7.76
N LYS A 86 -2.49 -13.98 -7.38
CA LYS A 86 -3.05 -15.19 -7.99
C LYS A 86 -4.28 -14.83 -8.80
N LEU A 87 -4.34 -15.37 -10.02
CA LEU A 87 -5.51 -15.29 -10.88
C LEU A 87 -6.53 -16.33 -10.44
N THR A 88 -7.80 -15.97 -10.51
CA THR A 88 -8.89 -16.93 -10.38
C THR A 88 -8.96 -17.82 -11.63
N PRO A 89 -9.57 -19.02 -11.56
CA PRO A 89 -9.70 -19.89 -12.73
C PRO A 89 -10.44 -19.23 -13.91
N GLU A 90 -11.43 -18.37 -13.62
CA GLU A 90 -12.17 -17.60 -14.63
C GLU A 90 -11.27 -16.58 -15.33
N GLU A 91 -10.46 -15.83 -14.58
CA GLU A 91 -9.50 -14.86 -15.14
C GLU A 91 -8.38 -15.55 -15.93
N GLN A 92 -7.91 -16.70 -15.45
CA GLN A 92 -6.89 -17.49 -16.15
C GLN A 92 -7.44 -18.01 -17.48
N SER A 93 -8.66 -18.56 -17.48
CA SER A 93 -9.33 -18.98 -18.71
C SER A 93 -9.50 -17.81 -19.68
N PHE A 94 -9.87 -16.62 -19.18
CA PHE A 94 -10.00 -15.42 -20.00
C PHE A 94 -8.67 -15.02 -20.63
N MET A 95 -7.59 -15.11 -19.86
CA MET A 95 -6.23 -14.82 -20.32
C MET A 95 -5.76 -15.77 -21.43
N ASP A 96 -6.08 -17.05 -21.29
CA ASP A 96 -5.55 -18.09 -22.16
C ASP A 96 -6.38 -18.28 -23.44
N ASN A 97 -7.65 -17.87 -23.44
CA ASN A 97 -8.51 -17.96 -24.61
C ASN A 97 -8.74 -16.57 -25.22
N GLU A 98 -9.60 -15.74 -24.62
CA GLU A 98 -10.06 -14.49 -25.22
C GLU A 98 -8.92 -13.49 -25.44
N VAL A 99 -7.99 -13.35 -24.50
CA VAL A 99 -6.85 -12.42 -24.66
C VAL A 99 -5.89 -12.92 -25.74
N ASN A 100 -5.66 -14.24 -25.84
CA ASN A 100 -4.82 -14.80 -26.89
C ASN A 100 -5.46 -14.63 -28.28
N GLU A 101 -6.76 -14.89 -28.40
CA GLU A 101 -7.51 -14.70 -29.64
C GLU A 101 -7.46 -13.23 -30.09
N LEU A 102 -7.67 -12.28 -29.16
CA LEU A 102 -7.50 -10.86 -29.47
C LEU A 102 -6.07 -10.54 -29.91
N CYS A 103 -5.04 -11.06 -29.23
CA CYS A 103 -3.65 -10.88 -29.61
C CYS A 103 -3.35 -11.36 -31.04
N GLU A 104 -3.96 -12.45 -31.48
CA GLU A 104 -3.78 -13.01 -32.83
C GLU A 104 -4.50 -12.19 -33.91
N MET A 105 -5.60 -11.53 -33.56
CA MET A 105 -6.34 -10.65 -34.47
C MET A 105 -5.66 -9.30 -34.71
N LEU A 106 -4.74 -8.90 -33.83
CA LEU A 106 -4.08 -7.59 -33.88
C LEU A 106 -2.80 -7.65 -34.70
N ASN A 107 -2.61 -6.64 -35.55
CA ASN A 107 -1.38 -6.42 -36.31
C ASN A 107 -0.90 -4.98 -36.13
N ASP A 108 0.21 -4.81 -35.42
CA ASP A 108 0.79 -3.51 -35.09
C ASP A 108 1.05 -2.61 -36.30
N TYR A 109 1.56 -3.18 -37.39
CA TYR A 109 1.87 -2.41 -38.59
C TYR A 109 0.61 -1.77 -39.19
N ASP A 110 -0.48 -2.57 -39.27
CA ASP A 110 -1.75 -2.10 -39.81
C ASP A 110 -2.40 -1.06 -38.90
N ILE A 111 -2.33 -1.26 -37.59
CA ILE A 111 -2.89 -0.35 -36.58
C ILE A 111 -2.15 0.99 -36.62
N PHE A 112 -0.82 0.97 -36.67
CA PHE A 112 -0.02 2.18 -36.76
C PHE A 112 -0.32 2.96 -38.05
N HIS A 113 -0.43 2.26 -39.18
CA HIS A 113 -0.68 2.90 -40.47
C HIS A 113 -2.10 3.49 -40.57
N LYS A 114 -3.12 2.79 -40.09
CA LYS A 114 -4.53 3.21 -40.17
C LYS A 114 -4.96 4.09 -39.00
N GLN A 115 -4.14 4.17 -37.94
CA GLN A 115 -4.44 4.83 -36.67
C GLN A 115 -5.75 4.36 -36.01
N ASP A 116 -6.17 3.13 -36.29
CA ASP A 116 -7.39 2.53 -35.74
C ASP A 116 -7.26 1.00 -35.68
N LEU A 117 -8.04 0.39 -34.80
CA LEU A 117 -8.14 -1.05 -34.69
C LEU A 117 -9.02 -1.61 -35.83
N PRO A 118 -8.72 -2.84 -36.31
CA PRO A 118 -9.61 -3.52 -37.24
C PRO A 118 -11.04 -3.62 -36.69
N LEU A 119 -12.05 -3.42 -37.55
CA LEU A 119 -13.48 -3.53 -37.17
C LEU A 119 -13.81 -4.87 -36.49
N ALA A 120 -13.14 -5.96 -36.91
CA ALA A 120 -13.30 -7.27 -36.30
C ALA A 120 -12.82 -7.28 -34.83
N ALA A 121 -11.66 -6.67 -34.56
CA ALA A 121 -11.14 -6.54 -33.20
C ALA A 121 -12.06 -5.66 -32.33
N TRP A 122 -12.56 -4.54 -32.87
CA TRP A 122 -13.54 -3.69 -32.17
C TRP A 122 -14.82 -4.44 -31.78
N LYS A 123 -15.34 -5.29 -32.67
CA LYS A 123 -16.52 -6.13 -32.37
C LYS A 123 -16.19 -7.15 -31.27
N PHE A 124 -15.07 -7.84 -31.41
CA PHE A 124 -14.62 -8.83 -30.44
C PHE A 124 -14.43 -8.25 -29.03
N ILE A 125 -13.78 -7.08 -28.92
CA ILE A 125 -13.56 -6.37 -27.66
C ILE A 125 -14.89 -6.07 -26.94
N LYS A 126 -15.91 -5.63 -27.70
CA LYS A 126 -17.24 -5.32 -27.16
C LYS A 126 -17.99 -6.58 -26.75
N GLU A 127 -18.02 -7.60 -27.61
CA GLU A 127 -18.75 -8.84 -27.37
C GLU A 127 -18.18 -9.63 -26.19
N LYS A 128 -16.85 -9.69 -26.08
CA LYS A 128 -16.17 -10.38 -24.98
C LYS A 128 -16.07 -9.53 -23.71
N GLY A 129 -16.49 -8.27 -23.73
CA GLY A 129 -16.58 -7.43 -22.52
C GLY A 129 -15.24 -6.96 -21.96
N PHE A 130 -14.23 -6.72 -22.81
CA PHE A 130 -12.92 -6.20 -22.37
C PHE A 130 -13.02 -4.82 -21.71
N LEU A 131 -13.97 -3.99 -22.13
CA LEU A 131 -14.20 -2.65 -21.58
C LEU A 131 -14.91 -2.67 -20.20
N GLY A 132 -15.41 -3.82 -19.76
CA GLY A 132 -16.20 -3.99 -18.55
C GLY A 132 -15.59 -4.95 -17.52
N MET A 133 -14.28 -5.16 -17.55
CA MET A 133 -13.62 -6.18 -16.73
C MET A 133 -13.80 -5.97 -15.22
N ILE A 134 -13.61 -4.73 -14.73
CA ILE A 134 -13.72 -4.41 -13.28
C ILE A 134 -15.19 -4.23 -12.84
N ILE A 135 -16.09 -3.99 -13.79
CA ILE A 135 -17.49 -3.69 -13.49
C ILE A 135 -18.16 -4.92 -12.85
N PRO A 136 -18.94 -4.76 -11.76
CA PRO A 136 -19.66 -5.87 -11.13
C PRO A 136 -20.59 -6.62 -12.08
N LYS A 137 -20.76 -7.94 -11.88
CA LYS A 137 -21.59 -8.80 -12.75
C LYS A 137 -23.07 -8.35 -12.80
N GLN A 138 -23.58 -7.74 -11.72
CA GLN A 138 -24.94 -7.18 -11.65
C GLN A 138 -25.21 -6.06 -12.68
N TYR A 139 -24.16 -5.40 -13.19
CA TYR A 139 -24.27 -4.37 -14.22
C TYR A 139 -23.82 -4.87 -15.61
N GLY A 140 -23.64 -6.18 -15.78
CA GLY A 140 -23.19 -6.79 -17.03
C GLY A 140 -21.67 -6.77 -17.23
N GLY A 141 -20.88 -6.51 -16.19
CA GLY A 141 -19.42 -6.63 -16.24
C GLY A 141 -18.90 -8.01 -15.87
N LYS A 142 -17.58 -8.19 -15.84
CA LYS A 142 -16.94 -9.48 -15.49
C LYS A 142 -16.50 -9.58 -14.03
N GLN A 143 -16.43 -8.46 -13.30
CA GLN A 143 -16.00 -8.40 -11.90
C GLN A 143 -14.64 -9.07 -11.64
N PHE A 144 -13.68 -8.81 -12.53
CA PHE A 144 -12.30 -9.25 -12.34
C PHE A 144 -11.62 -8.47 -11.22
N THR A 145 -10.63 -9.12 -10.63
CA THR A 145 -9.74 -8.52 -9.65
C THR A 145 -8.84 -7.48 -10.32
N ALA A 146 -8.35 -6.52 -9.52
CA ALA A 146 -7.39 -5.53 -10.02
C ALA A 146 -6.14 -6.19 -10.60
N HIS A 147 -5.68 -7.31 -10.01
CA HIS A 147 -4.54 -8.06 -10.52
C HIS A 147 -4.84 -8.69 -11.88
N GLY A 148 -5.99 -9.36 -12.04
CA GLY A 148 -6.43 -9.93 -13.31
C GLY A 148 -6.52 -8.90 -14.42
N HIS A 149 -7.11 -7.74 -14.12
CA HIS A 149 -7.18 -6.63 -15.07
C HIS A 149 -5.79 -6.14 -15.50
N SER A 150 -4.86 -5.94 -14.56
CA SER A 150 -3.49 -5.53 -14.87
C SER A 150 -2.78 -6.56 -15.75
N GLN A 151 -2.89 -7.85 -15.44
CA GLN A 151 -2.26 -8.91 -16.23
C GLN A 151 -2.78 -8.94 -17.67
N VAL A 152 -4.08 -8.72 -17.88
CA VAL A 152 -4.68 -8.68 -19.22
C VAL A 152 -4.08 -7.53 -20.03
N ILE A 153 -4.03 -6.33 -19.44
CA ILE A 153 -3.45 -5.15 -20.09
C ILE A 153 -1.96 -5.37 -20.37
N THR A 154 -1.20 -5.89 -19.41
CA THR A 154 0.22 -6.18 -19.61
C THR A 154 0.44 -7.11 -20.79
N LYS A 155 -0.36 -8.18 -20.92
CA LYS A 155 -0.27 -9.09 -22.06
C LYS A 155 -0.60 -8.41 -23.38
N LEU A 156 -1.68 -7.62 -23.44
CA LEU A 156 -2.06 -6.89 -24.65
C LEU A 156 -0.97 -5.89 -25.10
N ASN A 157 -0.35 -5.20 -24.15
CA ASN A 157 0.75 -4.27 -24.43
C ASN A 157 1.98 -4.95 -25.03
N THR A 158 2.21 -6.25 -24.77
CA THR A 158 3.31 -6.98 -25.41
C THR A 158 3.11 -7.19 -26.91
N ARG A 159 1.87 -7.14 -27.39
CA ARG A 159 1.55 -7.26 -28.81
C ARG A 159 1.53 -5.92 -29.50
N SER A 160 0.87 -4.92 -28.91
CA SER A 160 0.78 -3.55 -29.42
C SER A 160 1.38 -2.58 -28.42
N THR A 161 2.61 -2.13 -28.67
CA THR A 161 3.35 -1.20 -27.81
C THR A 161 3.09 0.27 -28.14
N THR A 162 2.46 0.54 -29.28
CA THR A 162 2.27 1.88 -29.88
C THR A 162 0.89 2.44 -29.57
#